data_AF-E4N1E5-F1
#
_entry.id   AF-E4N1E5-F1
#
_cell.length_a   1.000
_cell.length_b   1.000
_cell.length_c   1.000
_cell.angle_alpha   90.00
_cell.angle_beta   90.00
_cell.angle_gamma   90.00
#
_symmetry.space_group_name_H-M   'P 1'
#
loop_
_entity.id
_entity.type
_entity.pdbx_description
1 polymer ?
#
loop_
_entity_poly.entity_id
_entity_poly.type
_entity_poly.pdbx_seq_one_letter_code
_entity_poly.pdbx_strand_id
1 'polypeptide(L)'
;MVSTRLERAREVAAAVPDPELPMLTLADLGVLAGVEVGEADGTVTAWLTPTYSGCPAIAEMAADVARRLRGAGFDEVEVRLRIDPPWSSDRISAEGRRKLAAAGIAPPAPGGLLRLGPTRRLVAACPQCGSQDTEELSRFGSTACKSLWRCRSCREPFDRIKEI
;
A
#
# COMPACT_ATOMS: atom_id res chain seq x y z
N MET A 1 14.04 -7.24 -26.43
CA MET A 1 12.59 -7.03 -26.64
C MET A 1 11.74 -7.42 -25.43
N VAL A 2 12.17 -8.36 -24.57
CA VAL A 2 11.46 -8.72 -23.32
C VAL A 2 11.47 -7.60 -22.27
N SER A 3 12.60 -6.88 -22.10
CA SER A 3 12.73 -5.78 -21.13
C SER A 3 11.66 -4.70 -21.29
N THR A 4 11.42 -4.23 -22.52
CA THR A 4 10.44 -3.17 -22.81
C THR A 4 8.99 -3.60 -22.60
N ARG A 5 8.68 -4.89 -22.81
CA ARG A 5 7.34 -5.44 -22.59
C ARG A 5 7.06 -5.60 -21.10
N LEU A 6 8.03 -6.11 -20.35
CA LEU A 6 7.98 -6.22 -18.90
C LEU A 6 7.85 -4.84 -18.22
N GLU A 7 8.67 -3.87 -18.63
CA GLU A 7 8.61 -2.49 -18.14
C GLU A 7 7.22 -1.89 -18.33
N ARG A 8 6.66 -2.00 -19.54
CA ARG A 8 5.31 -1.53 -19.85
C ARG A 8 4.23 -2.21 -19.00
N ALA A 9 4.31 -3.53 -18.83
CA ALA A 9 3.37 -4.27 -17.98
C ALA A 9 3.46 -3.81 -16.52
N ARG A 10 4.68 -3.62 -16.02
CA ARG A 10 4.94 -3.14 -14.67
C ARG A 10 4.39 -1.74 -14.46
N GLU A 11 4.60 -0.81 -15.39
CA GLU A 11 4.08 0.55 -15.33
C GLU A 11 2.54 0.58 -15.26
N VAL A 12 1.88 -0.22 -16.11
CA VAL A 12 0.42 -0.31 -16.14
C VAL A 12 -0.15 -0.87 -14.84
N ALA A 13 0.43 -1.97 -14.33
CA ALA A 13 0.00 -2.56 -13.06
C ALA A 13 0.30 -1.66 -11.86
N ALA A 14 1.45 -0.98 -11.87
CA ALA A 14 1.88 -0.05 -10.82
C ALA A 14 0.93 1.13 -10.65
N ALA A 15 0.32 1.61 -11.75
CA ALA A 15 -0.55 2.78 -11.77
C ALA A 15 -2.00 2.51 -11.32
N VAL A 16 -2.35 1.27 -10.98
CA VAL A 16 -3.67 0.94 -10.41
C VAL A 16 -3.83 1.64 -9.06
N PRO A 17 -4.92 2.41 -8.84
CA PRO A 17 -5.20 3.03 -7.56
C PRO A 17 -5.74 2.00 -6.56
N ASP A 18 -5.50 2.25 -5.27
CA ASP A 18 -6.15 1.53 -4.19
C ASP A 18 -7.61 2.02 -4.04
N PRO A 19 -8.64 1.15 -4.03
CA PRO A 19 -10.03 1.59 -3.95
C PRO A 19 -10.40 2.18 -2.58
N GLU A 20 -9.68 1.84 -1.51
CA GLU A 20 -9.85 2.43 -0.17
C GLU A 20 -8.99 3.69 0.04
N LEU A 21 -7.93 3.85 -0.75
CA LEU A 21 -6.97 4.95 -0.75
C LEU A 21 -6.74 5.46 -2.19
N PRO A 22 -7.76 6.07 -2.84
CA PRO A 22 -7.72 6.37 -4.29
C PRO A 22 -6.65 7.39 -4.70
N MET A 23 -6.06 8.11 -3.74
CA MET A 23 -4.91 8.98 -3.96
C MET A 23 -3.59 8.21 -4.14
N LEU A 24 -3.53 6.95 -3.73
CA LEU A 24 -2.36 6.08 -3.77
C LEU A 24 -2.50 5.02 -4.84
N THR A 25 -1.38 4.70 -5.48
CA THR A 25 -1.27 3.59 -6.41
C THR A 25 -0.68 2.34 -5.75
N LEU A 26 -0.78 1.18 -6.43
CA LEU A 26 -0.11 -0.05 -5.98
C LEU A 26 1.41 0.13 -5.86
N ALA A 27 2.02 0.99 -6.67
CA ALA A 27 3.43 1.36 -6.52
C ALA A 27 3.68 2.28 -5.32
N ASP A 28 2.77 3.20 -5.01
CA ASP A 28 2.90 4.06 -3.82
C ASP A 28 2.87 3.24 -2.53
N LEU A 29 2.02 2.23 -2.48
CA LEU A 29 1.87 1.34 -1.33
C LEU A 29 2.86 0.17 -1.31
N GLY A 30 3.55 -0.11 -2.43
CA GLY A 30 4.39 -1.30 -2.57
C GLY A 30 3.60 -2.62 -2.48
N VAL A 31 2.35 -2.60 -2.94
CA VAL A 31 1.46 -3.78 -3.01
C VAL A 31 1.80 -4.64 -4.24
N LEU A 32 2.26 -4.03 -5.34
CA LEU A 32 2.75 -4.75 -6.50
C LEU A 32 4.12 -5.39 -6.18
N ALA A 33 4.12 -6.68 -5.89
CA ALA A 33 5.31 -7.45 -5.49
C ALA A 33 6.22 -7.79 -6.69
N GLY A 34 5.66 -7.85 -7.89
CA GLY A 34 6.42 -8.14 -9.10
C GLY A 34 5.51 -8.32 -10.31
N VAL A 35 6.12 -8.24 -11.49
CA VAL A 35 5.49 -8.61 -12.76
C VAL A 35 6.49 -9.48 -13.51
N GLU A 36 6.00 -10.53 -14.15
CA GLU A 36 6.77 -11.46 -14.96
C GLU A 36 6.09 -11.61 -16.32
N VAL A 37 6.87 -11.87 -17.36
CA VAL A 37 6.36 -12.16 -18.71
C VAL A 37 6.92 -13.51 -19.14
N GLY A 38 6.05 -14.47 -19.43
CA GLY A 38 6.45 -15.80 -19.89
C GLY A 38 7.19 -15.75 -21.21
N GLU A 39 8.33 -16.43 -21.30
CA GLU A 39 9.16 -16.44 -22.52
C GLU A 39 8.54 -17.25 -23.65
N ALA A 40 7.74 -18.27 -23.32
CA ALA A 40 7.18 -19.22 -24.29
C ALA A 40 5.83 -18.74 -24.89
N ASP A 41 4.98 -18.11 -24.09
CA ASP A 41 3.59 -17.78 -24.42
C ASP A 41 3.29 -16.27 -24.33
N GLY A 42 4.19 -15.48 -23.73
CA GLY A 42 4.02 -14.04 -23.55
C GLY A 42 3.03 -13.66 -22.45
N THR A 43 2.59 -14.62 -21.63
CA THR A 43 1.64 -14.42 -20.52
C THR A 43 2.21 -13.48 -19.48
N VAL A 44 1.43 -12.48 -19.05
CA VAL A 44 1.83 -11.55 -18.01
C VAL A 44 1.28 -12.00 -16.66
N THR A 45 2.17 -12.26 -15.71
CA THR A 45 1.81 -12.59 -14.33
C THR A 45 2.15 -11.43 -13.41
N ALA A 46 1.14 -10.81 -12.80
CA ALA A 46 1.32 -9.78 -11.78
C ALA A 46 1.10 -10.36 -10.37
N TRP A 47 2.04 -10.10 -9.46
CA TRP A 47 1.97 -10.54 -8.07
C TRP A 47 1.60 -9.39 -7.15
N LEU A 48 0.53 -9.55 -6.36
CA LEU A 48 0.10 -8.58 -5.36
C LEU A 48 0.32 -9.14 -3.95
N THR A 49 0.85 -8.32 -3.05
CA THR A 49 0.96 -8.63 -1.62
C THR A 49 0.02 -7.69 -0.85
N PRO A 50 -1.07 -8.21 -0.23
CA PRO A 50 -2.04 -7.37 0.44
C PRO A 50 -1.43 -6.67 1.66
N THR A 51 -1.83 -5.43 1.90
CA THR A 51 -1.39 -4.63 3.07
C THR A 51 -1.87 -5.20 4.40
N TYR A 52 -2.92 -6.03 4.36
CA TYR A 52 -3.46 -6.78 5.48
C TYR A 52 -4.02 -8.11 4.97
N SER A 53 -3.79 -9.23 5.67
CA SER A 53 -4.15 -10.57 5.17
C SER A 53 -5.63 -10.76 4.86
N GLY A 54 -6.50 -10.00 5.51
CA GLY A 54 -7.95 -9.96 5.26
C GLY A 54 -8.43 -8.73 4.51
N CYS A 55 -7.58 -8.06 3.73
CA CYS A 55 -7.95 -6.85 3.00
C CYS A 55 -9.03 -7.15 1.95
N PRO A 56 -10.26 -6.58 2.07
CA PRO A 56 -11.33 -6.82 1.10
C PRO A 56 -11.03 -6.24 -0.28
N ALA A 57 -10.24 -5.16 -0.33
CA ALA A 57 -9.91 -4.43 -1.55
C ALA A 57 -8.99 -5.21 -2.52
N ILE A 58 -8.31 -6.27 -2.06
CA ILE A 58 -7.31 -6.96 -2.88
C ILE A 58 -7.91 -7.61 -4.14
N ALA A 59 -9.15 -8.10 -4.04
CA ALA A 59 -9.85 -8.70 -5.19
C ALA A 59 -10.18 -7.65 -6.25
N GLU A 60 -10.59 -6.46 -5.82
CA GLU A 60 -10.87 -5.34 -6.71
C GLU A 60 -9.59 -4.81 -7.38
N MET A 61 -8.50 -4.65 -6.61
CA MET A 61 -7.19 -4.32 -7.17
C MET A 61 -6.74 -5.35 -8.21
N ALA A 62 -6.88 -6.65 -7.92
CA ALA A 62 -6.49 -7.70 -8.84
C ALA A 62 -7.31 -7.67 -10.14
N ALA A 63 -8.62 -7.45 -10.03
CA ALA A 63 -9.49 -7.25 -11.19
C ALA A 63 -9.08 -6.01 -11.99
N ASP A 64 -8.75 -4.90 -11.34
CA ASP A 64 -8.33 -3.68 -12.02
C ASP A 64 -6.98 -3.84 -12.74
N VAL A 65 -6.01 -4.48 -12.10
CA VAL A 65 -4.72 -4.85 -12.73
C VAL A 65 -4.96 -5.67 -13.99
N ALA A 66 -5.76 -6.74 -13.90
CA ALA A 66 -6.04 -7.61 -15.05
C ALA A 66 -6.72 -6.83 -16.19
N ARG A 67 -7.71 -5.99 -15.85
CA ARG A 67 -8.43 -5.15 -16.80
C ARG A 67 -7.52 -4.17 -17.53
N ARG A 68 -6.65 -3.45 -16.79
CA ARG A 68 -5.74 -2.45 -17.38
C ARG A 68 -4.65 -3.09 -18.22
N LEU A 69 -4.11 -4.23 -17.80
CA LEU A 69 -3.13 -4.98 -18.59
C LEU A 69 -3.77 -5.45 -19.91
N ARG A 70 -4.98 -6.03 -19.88
CA ARG A 70 -5.69 -6.38 -21.12
C ARG A 70 -5.95 -5.15 -22.01
N GLY A 71 -6.40 -4.04 -21.42
CA GLY A 71 -6.57 -2.77 -22.14
C GLY A 71 -5.28 -2.19 -22.74
N ALA A 72 -4.11 -2.56 -22.21
CA ALA A 72 -2.81 -2.19 -22.75
C ALA A 72 -2.31 -3.14 -23.87
N GLY A 73 -3.08 -4.17 -24.25
CA GLY A 73 -2.73 -5.13 -25.30
C GLY A 73 -1.94 -6.35 -24.82
N PHE A 74 -2.11 -6.73 -23.55
CA PHE A 74 -1.66 -8.03 -23.04
C PHE A 74 -2.85 -9.00 -23.04
N ASP A 75 -2.87 -9.97 -23.95
CA ASP A 75 -4.03 -10.87 -24.12
C ASP A 75 -4.16 -11.84 -22.95
N GLU A 76 -3.08 -12.56 -22.64
CA GLU A 76 -3.00 -13.50 -21.52
C GLU A 76 -2.43 -12.82 -20.28
N VAL A 77 -3.29 -12.67 -19.25
CA VAL A 77 -2.96 -11.99 -17.99
C VAL A 77 -3.44 -12.81 -16.81
N GLU A 78 -2.52 -13.08 -15.89
CA GLU A 78 -2.79 -13.71 -14.61
C GLU A 78 -2.40 -12.77 -13.46
N VAL A 79 -3.26 -12.66 -12.45
CA VAL A 79 -2.95 -11.90 -11.23
C VAL A 79 -2.99 -12.84 -10.04
N ARG A 80 -1.87 -12.94 -9.33
CA ARG A 80 -1.69 -13.86 -8.20
C ARG A 80 -1.42 -13.09 -6.92
N LEU A 81 -1.82 -13.68 -5.80
CA LEU A 81 -1.50 -13.16 -4.47
C LEU A 81 -0.25 -13.83 -3.93
N ARG A 82 0.63 -13.03 -3.33
CA ARG A 82 1.82 -13.48 -2.61
C ARG A 82 1.70 -13.05 -1.16
N ILE A 83 1.53 -14.02 -0.26
CA ILE A 83 1.45 -13.78 1.19
C ILE A 83 2.82 -13.89 1.86
N ASP A 84 3.75 -14.63 1.25
CA ASP A 84 5.13 -14.77 1.72
C ASP A 84 6.14 -14.23 0.68
N PRO A 85 7.02 -13.28 1.04
CA PRO A 85 7.08 -12.59 2.34
C PRO A 85 5.88 -11.63 2.53
N PRO A 86 5.44 -11.38 3.78
CA PRO A 86 4.33 -10.48 4.06
C PRO A 86 4.64 -9.04 3.62
N TRP A 87 3.58 -8.27 3.40
CA TRP A 87 3.72 -6.84 3.18
C TRP A 87 4.19 -6.17 4.47
N SER A 88 5.02 -5.14 4.33
CA SER A 88 5.43 -4.29 5.44
C SER A 88 5.25 -2.83 5.05
N SER A 89 4.92 -2.01 6.04
CA SER A 89 4.77 -0.56 5.90
C SER A 89 6.04 0.15 5.40
N ASP A 90 7.20 -0.49 5.52
CA ASP A 90 8.46 -0.02 4.92
C ASP A 90 8.42 0.03 3.39
N ARG A 91 7.51 -0.72 2.75
CA ARG A 91 7.35 -0.73 1.29
C ARG A 91 6.64 0.53 0.74
N ILE A 92 6.02 1.34 1.59
CA ILE A 92 5.36 2.57 1.16
C ILE A 92 6.42 3.57 0.68
N SER A 93 6.27 4.00 -0.57
CA SER A 93 7.20 4.93 -1.23
C SER A 93 7.22 6.29 -0.53
N ALA A 94 8.29 7.07 -0.76
CA ALA A 94 8.35 8.45 -0.28
C ALA A 94 7.15 9.28 -0.78
N GLU A 95 6.74 9.06 -2.03
CA GLU A 95 5.58 9.72 -2.60
C GLU A 95 4.27 9.27 -1.96
N GLY A 96 4.10 7.97 -1.71
CA GLY A 96 2.95 7.45 -0.99
C GLY A 96 2.81 8.04 0.40
N ARG A 97 3.93 8.20 1.12
CA ARG A 97 3.96 8.86 2.44
C ARG A 97 3.56 10.33 2.36
N ARG A 98 3.99 11.07 1.33
CA ARG A 98 3.58 12.46 1.10
C ARG A 98 2.08 12.57 0.82
N LYS A 99 1.56 11.73 -0.07
CA LYS A 99 0.14 11.68 -0.44
C LYS A 99 -0.76 11.34 0.75
N LEU A 100 -0.34 10.38 1.59
CA LEU A 100 -1.04 10.06 2.84
C LEU A 100 -1.15 11.29 3.74
N ALA A 101 -0.02 11.94 4.02
CA ALA A 101 0.00 13.13 4.87
C ALA A 101 -0.86 14.27 4.31
N ALA A 102 -0.78 14.52 3.00
CA ALA A 102 -1.60 15.52 2.31
C ALA A 102 -3.11 15.21 2.38
N ALA A 103 -3.48 13.93 2.44
CA ALA A 103 -4.85 13.47 2.61
C ALA A 103 -5.31 13.44 4.08
N GLY A 104 -4.51 13.93 5.02
CA GLY A 104 -4.86 13.92 6.45
C GLY A 104 -4.70 12.55 7.11
N ILE A 105 -3.98 11.61 6.48
CA ILE A 105 -3.71 10.28 7.02
C ILE A 105 -2.25 10.25 7.48
N ALA A 106 -2.02 9.96 8.76
CA ALA A 106 -0.67 9.88 9.29
C ALA A 106 0.07 8.66 8.67
N PRO A 107 1.18 8.87 7.95
CA PRO A 107 1.99 7.77 7.44
C PRO A 107 2.65 7.01 8.61
N PRO A 108 2.97 5.72 8.43
CA PRO A 108 3.68 4.95 9.44
C PRO A 108 5.09 5.53 9.62
N ALA A 109 5.68 5.40 10.80
CA ALA A 109 7.07 5.80 11.00
C ALA A 109 8.00 4.96 10.09
N PRO A 110 9.04 5.55 9.48
CA PRO A 110 10.07 4.77 8.82
C PRO A 110 10.82 3.95 9.88
N GLY A 111 10.83 2.62 9.78
CA GLY A 111 11.31 1.79 10.89
C GLY A 111 11.62 0.36 10.50
N GLY A 112 12.77 0.16 9.85
CA GLY A 112 13.32 -1.16 9.56
C GLY A 112 13.54 -2.03 10.80
N LEU A 113 13.63 -3.35 10.56
CA LEU A 113 13.88 -4.47 11.50
C LEU A 113 13.41 -4.21 12.94
N LEU A 114 12.27 -4.82 13.29
CA LEU A 114 11.72 -4.94 14.65
C LEU A 114 12.82 -4.93 15.72
N ARG A 115 13.05 -3.76 16.33
CA ARG A 115 14.02 -3.63 17.41
C ARG A 115 13.33 -4.07 18.70
N LEU A 116 13.52 -5.34 19.07
CA LEU A 116 13.05 -5.87 20.35
C LEU A 116 13.55 -4.97 21.48
N GLY A 117 12.60 -4.36 22.19
CA GLY A 117 12.83 -3.36 23.23
C GLY A 117 11.52 -3.05 23.97
N PRO A 118 11.51 -2.16 24.97
CA PRO A 118 10.28 -1.75 25.63
C PRO A 118 9.27 -1.28 24.58
N THR A 119 7.99 -1.60 24.76
CA THR A 119 6.89 -1.23 23.86
C THR A 119 7.01 0.24 23.49
N ARG A 120 7.54 0.51 22.28
CA ARG A 120 7.64 1.87 21.79
C ARG A 120 6.22 2.41 21.74
N ARG A 121 5.98 3.51 22.44
CA ARG A 121 4.76 4.28 22.26
C ARG A 121 4.79 4.70 20.81
N LEU A 122 3.92 4.11 19.98
CA LEU A 122 3.84 4.45 18.57
C LEU A 122 3.44 5.92 18.48
N VAL A 123 4.37 6.81 18.15
CA VAL A 123 4.06 8.25 18.03
C VAL A 123 3.65 8.51 16.57
N ALA A 124 2.42 8.97 16.34
CA ALA A 124 2.01 9.50 15.05
C ALA A 124 2.11 11.02 15.09
N ALA A 125 2.73 11.64 14.10
CA ALA A 125 2.62 13.10 13.95
C ALA A 125 1.21 13.44 13.48
N CYS A 126 0.55 14.40 14.15
CA CYS A 126 -0.76 14.88 13.75
C CYS A 126 -0.67 15.51 12.34
N PRO A 127 -1.48 15.06 11.36
CA PRO A 127 -1.42 15.60 10.01
C PRO A 127 -1.95 17.04 9.91
N GLN A 128 -2.71 17.51 10.91
CA GLN A 128 -3.20 18.88 10.98
C GLN A 128 -2.18 19.87 11.57
N CYS A 129 -1.66 19.59 12.76
CA CYS A 129 -0.80 20.55 13.49
C CYS A 129 0.65 20.12 13.65
N GLY A 130 1.03 18.92 13.20
CA GLY A 130 2.39 18.37 13.34
C GLY A 130 2.75 17.88 14.76
N SER A 131 1.87 18.05 15.76
CA SER A 131 2.14 17.63 17.13
C SER A 131 2.37 16.11 17.24
N GLN A 132 3.32 15.73 18.10
CA GLN A 132 3.61 14.34 18.47
C GLN A 132 2.83 13.89 19.72
N ASP A 133 2.08 14.80 20.36
CA ASP A 133 1.21 14.45 21.48
C ASP A 133 -0.09 13.83 20.95
N THR A 134 0.01 12.57 20.52
CA THR A 134 -1.08 11.80 19.93
C THR A 134 -1.31 10.51 20.70
N GLU A 135 -2.55 10.07 20.71
CA GLU A 135 -2.97 8.81 21.32
C GLU A 135 -3.79 7.98 20.34
N GLU A 136 -3.63 6.67 20.42
CA GLU A 136 -4.47 5.76 19.67
C GLU A 136 -5.80 5.56 20.42
N LEU A 137 -6.90 5.81 19.74
CA LEU A 137 -8.24 5.55 20.26
C LEU A 137 -8.70 4.13 19.95
N SER A 138 -8.32 3.60 18.78
CA SER A 138 -8.71 2.26 18.33
C SER A 138 -7.70 1.67 17.35
N ARG A 139 -7.42 0.37 17.49
CA ARG A 139 -6.62 -0.43 16.55
C ARG A 139 -7.32 -0.66 15.19
N PHE A 140 -8.60 -0.29 15.11
CA PHE A 140 -9.44 -0.36 13.92
C PHE A 140 -9.84 1.06 13.50
N GLY A 141 -9.51 1.43 12.26
CA GLY A 141 -9.86 2.72 11.66
C GLY A 141 -10.87 2.58 10.52
N SER A 142 -10.86 3.52 9.58
CA SER A 142 -11.80 3.52 8.46
C SER A 142 -11.63 2.34 7.49
N THR A 143 -10.45 1.70 7.49
CA THR A 143 -10.11 0.55 6.64
C THR A 143 -9.28 -0.46 7.43
N ALA A 144 -9.16 -1.68 6.92
CA ALA A 144 -8.43 -2.76 7.61
C ALA A 144 -6.96 -2.43 7.86
N CYS A 145 -6.33 -1.62 7.01
CA CYS A 145 -4.94 -1.18 7.16
C CYS A 145 -4.76 0.05 8.07
N LYS A 146 -5.83 0.70 8.52
CA LYS A 146 -5.81 1.92 9.34
C LYS A 146 -6.14 1.66 10.81
N SER A 147 -5.72 2.59 11.65
CA SER A 147 -6.05 2.73 13.07
C SER A 147 -6.49 4.17 13.35
N LEU A 148 -7.37 4.38 14.33
CA LEU A 148 -7.91 5.69 14.67
C LEU A 148 -7.12 6.32 15.82
N TRP A 149 -6.70 7.57 15.61
CA TRP A 149 -5.90 8.36 16.53
C TRP A 149 -6.56 9.69 16.85
N ARG A 150 -6.11 10.33 17.93
CA ARG A 150 -6.46 11.71 18.29
C ARG A 150 -5.21 12.48 18.68
N CYS A 151 -5.10 13.71 18.18
CA CYS A 151 -4.11 14.66 18.69
C CYS A 151 -4.62 15.29 19.99
N ARG A 152 -3.82 15.29 21.05
CA ARG A 152 -4.18 15.94 22.32
C ARG A 152 -3.95 17.45 22.30
N SER A 153 -3.09 17.94 21.41
CA SER A 153 -2.82 19.38 21.25
C SER A 153 -3.95 20.11 20.50
N CYS A 154 -4.33 19.66 19.30
CA CYS A 154 -5.40 20.30 18.51
C CYS A 154 -6.77 19.58 18.61
N ARG A 155 -6.83 18.41 19.27
CA ARG A 155 -8.03 17.57 19.44
C ARG A 155 -8.56 16.90 18.17
N GLU A 156 -7.88 17.05 17.04
CA GLU A 156 -8.29 16.45 15.77
C GLU A 156 -8.20 14.90 15.82
N PRO A 157 -9.28 14.17 15.46
CA PRO A 157 -9.21 12.75 15.18
C PRO A 157 -8.63 12.51 13.77
N PHE A 158 -7.79 11.48 13.61
CA PHE A 158 -7.21 11.16 12.30
C PHE A 158 -6.90 9.67 12.16
N ASP A 159 -6.87 9.18 10.92
CA ASP A 159 -6.43 7.83 10.61
C ASP A 159 -4.90 7.76 10.50
N ARG A 160 -4.34 6.63 10.90
CA ARG A 160 -2.94 6.27 10.69
C ARG A 160 -2.86 4.89 10.04
N ILE A 161 -2.04 4.75 8.99
CA ILE A 161 -1.70 3.42 8.46
C ILE A 161 -0.93 2.64 9.53
N LYS A 162 -1.36 1.41 9.79
CA LYS A 162 -0.74 0.54 10.80
C LYS A 162 0.67 0.16 10.38
N GLU A 163 1.56 0.12 11.37
CA GLU A 163 2.91 -0.40 11.22
C GLU A 163 2.86 -1.93 11.33
N ILE A 164 3.33 -2.60 10.28
CA ILE A 164 3.44 -4.05 10.14
C ILE A 164 4.78 -4.36 9.47
#